data_AF-A0A838MYF0-F1
#
_entry.id   AF-A0A838MYF0-F1
#
_cell.length_a   1.000
_cell.length_b   1.000
_cell.length_c   1.000
_cell.angle_alpha   90.00
_cell.angle_beta   90.00
_cell.angle_gamma   90.00
#
_symmetry.space_group_name_H-M   'P 1'
#
loop_
_entity.id
_entity.type
_entity.pdbx_description
1 polymer ?
#
loop_
_entity_poly.entity_id
_entity_poly.type
_entity_poly.pdbx_seq_one_letter_code
_entity_poly.pdbx_strand_id
1 'polypeptide(L)'
;MSGLVIHVEAGAERHTEVLTQERIRIGPGAECDLRFRPDLFPRPDAVMLELTRANGHYRVASFDTSLDLTHNGEPLANGVEIDDGDRVRFGTSDLELQFFPLPAAPVMVPERRNQTHVAPFIEQAAVEAAATSRRDDAKVFLREFTRELVHEIKPSTKIITLLIAVALTGGILYLGFAVFNEFKQSRRQIEAQSQHIATLAQQVEESHKQFEEVDRTNRGIINSLSLAPKVWSEYGNGVCLISGSYIFVERGTGRPLRYPEAQSSATDSLEEPPGAPLLTPEGRGDVAEFPYVGTGFHVGDGYILTNRHIAAEPWVADERSLVFSSTVSGQPRLTKLSAYFPGLRQPLTLKFRNASRQDDLAVCQIEIAKLPEDIPTLPLDQNSDAAAVGKAVVLMGYPSGPDRILASLTEEDANSIKQRFGSSLDVLVG
;
A
#
# COMPACT_ATOMS: atom_id res chain seq x y z
N MET A 1 12.87 -20.75 -14.62
CA MET A 1 11.52 -20.68 -14.04
C MET A 1 10.56 -20.46 -15.19
N SER A 2 9.58 -21.36 -15.35
CA SER A 2 8.48 -21.20 -16.30
C SER A 2 7.26 -20.70 -15.55
N GLY A 3 6.53 -19.76 -16.12
CA GLY A 3 5.34 -19.15 -15.53
C GLY A 3 4.34 -18.77 -16.63
N LEU A 4 3.22 -18.18 -16.25
CA LEU A 4 2.21 -17.64 -17.14
C LEU A 4 1.97 -16.19 -16.74
N VAL A 5 2.15 -15.27 -17.67
CA VAL A 5 1.72 -13.88 -17.47
C VAL A 5 0.32 -13.75 -18.04
N ILE A 6 -0.59 -13.20 -17.25
CA ILE A 6 -1.98 -12.97 -17.63
C ILE A 6 -2.24 -11.47 -17.55
N HIS A 7 -2.56 -10.86 -18.69
CA HIS A 7 -3.11 -9.51 -18.76
C HIS A 7 -4.62 -9.59 -18.66
N VAL A 8 -5.19 -8.92 -17.67
CA VAL A 8 -6.63 -8.82 -17.42
C VAL A 8 -7.08 -7.43 -17.86
N GLU A 9 -7.97 -7.37 -18.84
CA GLU A 9 -8.63 -6.13 -19.26
C GLU A 9 -10.11 -6.21 -18.89
N ALA A 10 -10.59 -5.27 -18.07
CA ALA A 10 -11.99 -5.15 -17.68
C ALA A 10 -12.46 -3.71 -17.96
N GLY A 11 -13.01 -3.46 -19.15
CA GLY A 11 -13.36 -2.12 -19.59
C GLY A 11 -12.14 -1.18 -19.68
N ALA A 12 -12.02 -0.23 -18.74
CA ALA A 12 -10.89 0.71 -18.67
C ALA A 12 -9.78 0.29 -17.68
N GLU A 13 -10.03 -0.72 -16.84
CA GLU A 13 -9.05 -1.24 -15.89
C GLU A 13 -8.16 -2.30 -16.58
N ARG A 14 -6.84 -2.17 -16.41
CA ARG A 14 -5.84 -3.14 -16.88
C ARG A 14 -5.03 -3.64 -15.70
N HIS A 15 -4.94 -4.95 -15.56
CA HIS A 15 -4.13 -5.60 -14.53
C HIS A 15 -3.22 -6.66 -15.18
N THR A 16 -2.08 -6.95 -14.56
CA THR A 16 -1.14 -7.95 -15.06
C THR A 16 -0.65 -8.78 -13.89
N GLU A 17 -0.85 -10.09 -13.99
CA GLU A 17 -0.50 -11.04 -12.94
C GLU A 17 0.44 -12.11 -13.50
N VAL A 18 1.42 -12.52 -12.69
CA VAL A 18 2.41 -13.54 -13.06
C VAL A 18 2.23 -14.73 -12.14
N LEU A 19 1.83 -15.87 -12.71
CA LEU A 19 1.55 -17.10 -12.00
C LEU A 19 2.59 -18.16 -12.36
N THR A 20 2.99 -18.98 -11.40
CA THR A 20 4.02 -20.02 -11.58
C THR A 20 3.53 -21.42 -11.19
N GLN A 21 2.28 -21.52 -10.75
CA GLN A 21 1.62 -22.75 -10.35
C GLN A 21 1.39 -23.68 -11.55
N GLU A 22 1.44 -24.99 -11.33
CA GLU A 22 1.09 -25.97 -12.37
C GLU A 22 -0.40 -26.00 -12.67
N ARG A 23 -1.24 -25.58 -11.72
CA ARG A 23 -2.68 -25.48 -11.85
C ARG A 23 -3.09 -24.07 -11.44
N ILE A 24 -3.79 -23.37 -12.31
CA ILE A 24 -4.21 -21.98 -12.14
C ILE A 24 -5.74 -21.95 -12.18
N ARG A 25 -6.36 -21.46 -11.12
CA ARG A 25 -7.81 -21.26 -11.02
C ARG A 25 -8.14 -19.78 -11.11
N ILE A 26 -9.12 -19.45 -11.94
CA ILE A 26 -9.52 -18.08 -12.24
C ILE A 26 -11.01 -17.92 -11.91
N GLY A 27 -11.36 -16.94 -11.08
CA GLY A 27 -12.74 -16.66 -10.68
C GLY A 27 -12.85 -15.83 -9.39
N PRO A 28 -14.06 -15.47 -8.93
CA PRO A 28 -14.28 -14.65 -7.74
C PRO A 28 -14.06 -15.38 -6.40
N GLY A 29 -14.07 -16.72 -6.41
CA GLY A 29 -13.94 -17.53 -5.20
C GLY A 29 -12.61 -17.36 -4.44
N ALA A 30 -12.61 -17.68 -3.15
CA ALA A 30 -11.42 -17.61 -2.30
C ALA A 30 -10.32 -18.62 -2.67
N GLU A 31 -10.69 -19.71 -3.35
CA GLU A 31 -9.82 -20.81 -3.78
C GLU A 31 -9.19 -20.58 -5.17
N CYS A 32 -9.40 -19.40 -5.77
CA CYS A 32 -8.85 -19.03 -7.07
C CYS A 32 -7.50 -18.32 -6.92
N ASP A 33 -6.56 -18.64 -7.81
CA ASP A 33 -5.25 -17.99 -7.90
C ASP A 33 -5.40 -16.56 -8.45
N LEU A 34 -6.19 -16.40 -9.52
CA LEU A 34 -6.53 -15.08 -10.10
C LEU A 34 -7.96 -14.71 -9.71
N ARG A 35 -8.09 -13.71 -8.83
CA ARG A 35 -9.36 -13.36 -8.19
C ARG A 35 -10.00 -12.11 -8.77
N PHE A 36 -11.25 -12.24 -9.22
CA PHE A 36 -12.06 -11.10 -9.64
C PHE A 36 -12.93 -10.57 -8.49
N ARG A 37 -13.31 -9.28 -8.56
CA ARG A 37 -14.28 -8.73 -7.60
C ARG A 37 -15.62 -9.48 -7.73
N PRO A 38 -16.27 -9.84 -6.61
CA PRO A 38 -17.55 -10.56 -6.62
C PRO A 38 -18.65 -9.84 -7.40
N ASP A 39 -18.60 -8.51 -7.45
CA ASP A 39 -19.63 -7.66 -8.08
C ASP A 39 -19.69 -7.80 -9.61
N LEU A 40 -18.65 -8.35 -10.24
CA LEU A 40 -18.58 -8.55 -11.69
C LEU A 40 -19.37 -9.78 -12.16
N PHE A 41 -19.70 -10.70 -11.26
CA PHE A 41 -20.30 -11.98 -11.63
C PHE A 41 -21.38 -12.43 -10.64
N PRO A 42 -22.50 -13.00 -11.13
CA PRO A 42 -23.64 -13.38 -10.29
C PRO A 42 -23.35 -14.52 -9.29
N ARG A 43 -22.23 -15.23 -9.43
CA ARG A 43 -21.81 -16.31 -8.52
C ARG A 43 -20.48 -15.95 -7.84
N PRO A 44 -20.49 -15.51 -6.57
CA PRO A 44 -19.30 -15.00 -5.89
C PRO A 44 -18.26 -16.08 -5.55
N ASP A 45 -18.61 -17.38 -5.58
CA ASP A 45 -17.74 -18.49 -5.17
C ASP A 45 -17.41 -19.49 -6.29
N ALA A 46 -17.63 -19.13 -7.56
CA ALA A 46 -17.42 -20.05 -8.69
C ALA A 46 -15.98 -20.00 -9.25
N VAL A 47 -15.43 -21.16 -9.60
CA VAL A 47 -14.26 -21.26 -10.49
C VAL A 47 -14.76 -21.16 -11.92
N MET A 48 -14.27 -20.17 -12.67
CA MET A 48 -14.76 -19.86 -14.02
C MET A 48 -13.89 -20.49 -15.10
N LEU A 49 -12.59 -20.50 -14.90
CA LEU A 49 -11.62 -21.09 -15.80
C LEU A 49 -10.51 -21.72 -14.98
N GLU A 50 -10.13 -22.93 -15.36
CA GLU A 50 -9.02 -23.64 -14.78
C GLU A 50 -8.03 -24.02 -15.88
N LEU A 51 -6.77 -23.64 -15.68
CA LEU A 51 -5.66 -24.01 -16.54
C LEU A 51 -4.77 -25.00 -15.81
N THR A 52 -4.37 -26.06 -16.49
CA THR A 52 -3.39 -27.03 -15.98
C THR A 52 -2.22 -27.12 -16.94
N ARG A 53 -1.02 -27.17 -16.39
CA ARG A 53 0.21 -27.29 -17.14
C ARG A 53 0.49 -28.75 -17.46
N ALA A 54 0.65 -29.05 -18.74
CA ALA A 54 1.04 -30.37 -19.23
C ALA A 54 2.09 -30.22 -20.34
N ASN A 55 3.16 -31.01 -20.28
CA ASN A 55 4.25 -31.00 -21.28
C ASN A 55 4.90 -29.62 -21.52
N GLY A 56 4.88 -28.74 -20.51
CA GLY A 56 5.48 -27.41 -20.60
C GLY A 56 4.51 -26.29 -21.00
N HIS A 57 3.33 -26.64 -21.53
CA HIS A 57 2.29 -25.71 -21.99
C HIS A 57 1.10 -25.68 -21.03
N TYR A 58 0.39 -24.55 -20.95
CA TYR A 58 -0.86 -24.46 -20.21
C TYR A 58 -2.02 -24.88 -21.09
N ARG A 59 -2.93 -25.69 -20.54
CA ARG A 59 -4.13 -26.17 -21.23
C ARG A 59 -5.36 -25.93 -20.39
N VAL A 60 -6.49 -25.67 -21.05
CA VAL A 60 -7.79 -25.50 -20.40
C VAL A 60 -8.24 -26.83 -19.80
N ALA A 61 -8.29 -26.93 -18.48
CA ALA A 61 -8.69 -28.14 -17.77
C ALA A 61 -10.21 -28.21 -17.58
N SER A 62 -10.82 -27.10 -17.19
CA SER A 62 -12.27 -26.97 -17.04
C SER A 62 -12.67 -25.51 -17.11
N PHE A 63 -13.90 -25.25 -17.51
CA PHE A 63 -14.47 -23.90 -17.52
C PHE A 63 -15.99 -23.93 -17.27
N ASP A 64 -16.55 -22.80 -16.85
CA ASP A 64 -18.00 -22.66 -16.66
C ASP A 64 -18.68 -22.43 -18.02
N THR A 65 -19.41 -23.44 -18.49
CA THR A 65 -20.14 -23.40 -19.77
C THR A 65 -21.30 -22.39 -19.78
N SER A 66 -21.67 -21.83 -18.63
CA SER A 66 -22.72 -20.80 -18.55
C SER A 66 -22.25 -19.38 -18.85
N LEU A 67 -20.94 -19.15 -18.99
CA LEU A 67 -20.32 -17.83 -19.19
C LEU A 67 -19.97 -17.51 -20.66
N ASP A 68 -20.39 -18.34 -21.61
CA ASP A 68 -20.14 -18.17 -23.07
C ASP A 68 -18.69 -17.73 -23.37
N LEU A 69 -17.72 -18.49 -22.84
CA LEU A 69 -16.30 -18.19 -23.00
C LEU A 69 -15.85 -18.44 -24.43
N THR A 70 -15.07 -17.51 -24.97
CA THR A 70 -14.45 -17.63 -26.30
C THR A 70 -12.93 -17.55 -26.20
N HIS A 71 -12.23 -18.39 -26.96
CA HIS A 71 -10.78 -18.35 -27.16
C HIS A 71 -10.51 -17.87 -28.58
N ASN A 72 -9.82 -16.72 -28.71
CA ASN A 72 -9.51 -16.08 -29.98
C ASN A 72 -10.73 -15.89 -30.92
N GLY A 73 -11.93 -15.74 -30.34
CA GLY A 73 -13.19 -15.56 -31.07
C GLY A 73 -13.99 -16.84 -31.36
N GLU A 74 -13.43 -18.02 -31.09
CA GLU A 74 -14.11 -19.32 -31.19
C GLU A 74 -14.59 -19.79 -29.81
N PRO A 75 -15.63 -20.63 -29.69
CA PRO A 75 -16.06 -21.18 -28.41
C PRO A 75 -14.95 -21.95 -27.71
N LEU A 76 -14.73 -21.66 -26.42
CA LEU A 76 -13.71 -22.31 -25.61
C LEU A 76 -14.00 -23.83 -25.51
N ALA A 77 -12.98 -24.66 -25.69
CA ALA A 77 -13.06 -26.10 -25.53
C ALA A 77 -12.08 -26.61 -24.47
N ASN A 78 -12.42 -27.74 -23.83
CA ASN A 78 -11.52 -28.38 -22.88
C ASN A 78 -10.31 -28.96 -23.62
N GLY A 79 -9.13 -28.80 -23.02
CA GLY A 79 -7.86 -29.30 -23.54
C GLY A 79 -7.17 -28.38 -24.55
N VAL A 80 -7.75 -27.21 -24.86
CA VAL A 80 -7.12 -26.21 -25.72
C VAL A 80 -5.82 -25.73 -25.08
N GLU A 81 -4.77 -25.67 -25.89
CA GLU A 81 -3.45 -25.17 -25.49
C GLU A 81 -3.43 -23.64 -25.55
N ILE A 82 -2.84 -23.02 -24.55
CA ILE A 82 -2.70 -21.57 -24.43
C ILE A 82 -1.33 -21.17 -24.97
N ASP A 83 -1.34 -20.50 -26.11
CA ASP A 83 -0.15 -19.98 -26.79
C ASP A 83 0.10 -18.51 -26.45
N ASP A 84 1.26 -18.01 -26.89
CA ASP A 84 1.66 -16.62 -26.66
C ASP A 84 0.73 -15.64 -27.39
N GLY A 85 0.10 -14.76 -26.62
CA GLY A 85 -0.81 -13.74 -27.10
C GLY A 85 -2.28 -14.18 -27.22
N ASP A 86 -2.61 -15.41 -26.84
CA ASP A 86 -3.97 -15.93 -26.85
C ASP A 86 -4.91 -15.13 -25.96
N ARG A 87 -6.18 -15.01 -26.38
CA ARG A 87 -7.20 -14.22 -25.69
C ARG A 87 -8.39 -15.08 -25.31
N VAL A 88 -8.80 -15.02 -24.05
CA VAL A 88 -10.07 -15.57 -23.58
C VAL A 88 -11.01 -14.45 -23.17
N ARG A 89 -12.15 -14.35 -23.84
CA ARG A 89 -13.18 -13.35 -23.55
C ARG A 89 -14.41 -13.99 -22.92
N PHE A 90 -14.96 -13.30 -21.93
CA PHE A 90 -16.18 -13.68 -21.22
C PHE A 90 -17.39 -13.07 -21.91
N GLY A 91 -18.26 -13.88 -22.51
CA GLY A 91 -19.34 -13.39 -23.39
C GLY A 91 -20.31 -12.40 -22.74
N THR A 92 -20.52 -12.49 -21.43
CA THR A 92 -21.47 -11.64 -20.68
C THR A 92 -20.83 -10.36 -20.10
N SER A 93 -19.53 -10.13 -20.28
CA SER A 93 -18.80 -9.00 -19.67
C SER A 93 -17.72 -8.45 -20.60
N ASP A 94 -17.31 -7.19 -20.41
CA ASP A 94 -16.14 -6.61 -21.10
C ASP A 94 -14.80 -7.08 -20.53
N LEU A 95 -14.76 -8.33 -20.04
CA LEU A 95 -13.57 -8.96 -19.47
C LEU A 95 -12.85 -9.78 -20.55
N GLU A 96 -11.58 -9.45 -20.78
CA GLU A 96 -10.66 -10.16 -21.67
C GLU A 96 -9.39 -10.55 -20.90
N LEU A 97 -8.97 -11.80 -21.06
CA LEU A 97 -7.73 -12.33 -20.51
C LEU A 97 -6.78 -12.62 -21.67
N GLN A 98 -5.60 -11.99 -21.66
CA GLN A 98 -4.56 -12.28 -22.62
C GLN A 98 -3.39 -13.01 -21.95
N PHE A 99 -2.94 -14.11 -22.55
CA PHE A 99 -1.99 -15.03 -21.96
C PHE A 99 -0.62 -14.96 -22.64
N PHE A 100 0.45 -15.00 -21.86
CA PHE A 100 1.83 -15.01 -22.35
C PHE A 100 2.63 -16.05 -21.55
N PRO A 101 2.79 -17.28 -22.07
CA PRO A 101 3.56 -18.34 -21.43
C PRO A 101 5.05 -17.98 -21.37
N LEU A 102 5.66 -18.06 -20.18
CA LEU A 102 7.10 -17.85 -20.01
C LEU A 102 7.85 -19.17 -20.23
N PRO A 103 8.72 -19.27 -21.26
CA PRO A 103 9.52 -20.47 -21.48
C PRO A 103 10.48 -20.70 -20.30
N ALA A 104 10.64 -21.95 -19.88
CA ALA A 104 11.73 -22.30 -18.98
C ALA A 104 13.06 -22.07 -19.72
N ALA A 105 13.90 -21.17 -19.22
CA ALA A 105 15.25 -20.99 -19.73
C ALA A 105 15.96 -22.36 -19.81
N PRO A 106 16.51 -22.75 -20.97
CA PRO A 106 17.28 -23.99 -21.07
C PRO A 106 18.48 -23.90 -20.13
N VAL A 107 18.67 -24.92 -19.30
CA VAL A 107 19.91 -25.13 -18.55
C VAL A 107 21.01 -25.34 -19.59
N MET A 108 21.90 -24.36 -19.75
CA MET A 108 22.79 -24.19 -20.90
C MET A 108 23.53 -25.44 -21.40
N VAL A 109 23.82 -25.46 -22.71
CA VAL A 109 25.16 -25.83 -23.20
C VAL A 109 25.69 -24.67 -24.05
N PRO A 110 26.82 -24.05 -23.69
CA PRO A 110 27.56 -23.20 -24.61
C PRO A 110 28.38 -24.11 -25.52
N GLU A 111 28.00 -24.27 -26.79
CA GLU A 111 28.94 -24.78 -27.77
C GLU A 111 30.01 -23.71 -28.05
N ARG A 112 31.21 -23.97 -27.52
CA ARG A 112 32.42 -23.26 -27.88
C ARG A 112 32.71 -23.47 -29.37
N ARG A 113 32.86 -22.33 -30.07
CA ARG A 113 33.80 -22.03 -31.16
C ARG A 113 34.53 -23.22 -31.82
N ASN A 114 34.40 -23.24 -33.15
CA ASN A 114 35.41 -23.65 -34.13
C ASN A 114 36.09 -25.00 -33.87
N GLN A 115 35.48 -26.06 -34.38
CA GLN A 115 36.26 -27.14 -34.97
C GLN A 115 35.79 -27.34 -36.41
N THR A 116 36.66 -26.94 -37.33
CA THR A 116 36.62 -27.34 -38.74
C THR A 116 36.66 -28.87 -38.77
N HIS A 117 35.51 -29.50 -38.95
CA HIS A 117 35.43 -30.94 -39.16
C HIS A 117 35.89 -31.21 -40.60
N VAL A 118 37.19 -31.43 -40.78
CA VAL A 118 37.71 -32.10 -41.97
C VAL A 118 37.45 -33.59 -41.75
N ALA A 119 36.57 -34.17 -42.55
CA ALA A 119 36.26 -35.58 -42.46
C ALA A 119 37.50 -36.43 -42.81
N PRO A 120 37.75 -37.59 -42.15
CA PRO A 120 38.95 -38.40 -42.36
C PRO A 120 39.04 -39.12 -43.71
N PHE A 121 38.13 -38.83 -44.64
CA PHE A 121 38.07 -39.45 -45.97
C PHE A 121 38.76 -38.63 -47.05
N ILE A 122 39.16 -37.38 -46.76
CA ILE A 122 39.95 -36.54 -47.68
C ILE A 122 41.44 -36.47 -47.30
N GLU A 123 41.86 -37.06 -46.17
CA GLU A 123 43.30 -37.28 -45.94
C GLU A 123 43.84 -38.46 -46.76
N GLN A 124 43.06 -39.54 -46.92
CA GLN A 124 43.45 -40.67 -47.78
C GLN A 124 43.38 -40.31 -49.27
N ALA A 125 42.41 -39.51 -49.71
CA ALA A 125 42.36 -39.04 -51.10
C ALA A 125 43.41 -37.95 -51.41
N ALA A 126 43.79 -37.09 -50.44
CA ALA A 126 44.83 -36.08 -50.65
C ALA A 126 46.25 -36.67 -50.63
N VAL A 127 46.50 -37.71 -49.82
CA VAL A 127 47.79 -38.42 -49.82
C VAL A 127 47.91 -39.36 -51.03
N GLU A 128 46.81 -39.94 -51.52
CA GLU A 128 46.80 -40.78 -52.74
C GLU A 128 46.79 -39.93 -54.03
N ALA A 129 46.21 -38.72 -54.02
CA ALA A 129 46.32 -37.76 -55.13
C ALA A 129 47.67 -37.03 -55.18
N ALA A 130 48.43 -36.99 -54.09
CA ALA A 130 49.78 -36.42 -54.05
C ALA A 130 50.86 -37.36 -54.67
N ALA A 131 50.51 -38.61 -54.97
CA ALA A 131 51.44 -39.61 -55.49
C ALA A 131 51.32 -39.87 -57.01
N THR A 132 50.69 -38.98 -57.78
CA THR A 132 50.64 -39.10 -59.25
C THR A 132 51.40 -37.96 -59.94
N SER A 133 52.46 -38.34 -60.65
CA SER A 133 53.41 -37.50 -61.38
C SER A 133 52.82 -36.86 -62.66
N ARG A 134 51.64 -36.26 -62.59
CA ARG A 134 50.94 -35.66 -63.76
C ARG A 134 50.53 -34.20 -63.59
N ARG A 135 51.08 -33.48 -62.61
CA ARG A 135 50.80 -32.03 -62.44
C ARG A 135 51.68 -31.11 -63.29
N ASP A 136 52.88 -31.55 -63.67
CA ASP A 136 53.76 -30.73 -64.51
C ASP A 136 53.31 -30.75 -65.97
N ASP A 137 52.85 -31.91 -66.46
CA ASP A 137 52.29 -32.03 -67.81
C ASP A 137 51.00 -31.21 -67.97
N ALA A 138 50.11 -31.16 -66.98
CA ALA A 138 48.86 -30.41 -67.10
C ALA A 138 49.07 -28.89 -67.15
N LYS A 139 50.06 -28.35 -66.41
CA LYS A 139 50.41 -26.92 -66.48
C LYS A 139 51.11 -26.56 -67.78
N VAL A 140 52.03 -27.40 -68.25
CA VAL A 140 52.71 -27.23 -69.53
C VAL A 140 51.70 -27.34 -70.67
N PHE A 141 50.79 -28.32 -70.61
CA PHE A 141 49.70 -28.51 -71.57
C PHE A 141 48.71 -27.35 -71.58
N LEU A 142 48.29 -26.81 -70.42
CA LEU A 142 47.46 -25.60 -70.37
C LEU A 142 48.17 -24.37 -70.92
N ARG A 143 49.49 -24.25 -70.70
CA ARG A 143 50.29 -23.13 -71.20
C ARG A 143 50.50 -23.23 -72.72
N GLU A 144 50.80 -24.42 -73.24
CA GLU A 144 50.90 -24.66 -74.68
C GLU A 144 49.52 -24.56 -75.36
N PHE A 145 48.43 -25.10 -74.78
CA PHE A 145 47.07 -24.96 -75.33
C PHE A 145 46.59 -23.52 -75.37
N THR A 146 46.81 -22.75 -74.31
CA THR A 146 46.44 -21.33 -74.29
C THR A 146 47.28 -20.51 -75.26
N ARG A 147 48.55 -20.85 -75.44
CA ARG A 147 49.44 -20.21 -76.43
C ARG A 147 49.02 -20.51 -77.86
N GLU A 148 48.68 -21.76 -78.18
CA GLU A 148 48.25 -22.18 -79.51
C GLU A 148 46.86 -21.62 -79.85
N LEU A 149 45.91 -21.66 -78.91
CA LEU A 149 44.59 -21.01 -79.05
C LEU A 149 44.72 -19.51 -79.33
N VAL A 150 45.65 -18.82 -78.66
CA VAL A 150 45.87 -17.39 -78.89
C VAL A 150 46.55 -17.13 -80.24
N HIS A 151 47.29 -18.07 -80.81
CA HIS A 151 47.97 -17.88 -82.10
C HIS A 151 47.03 -18.02 -83.31
N GLU A 152 46.01 -18.88 -83.24
CA GLU A 152 45.11 -19.19 -84.37
C GLU A 152 43.88 -18.24 -84.48
N ILE A 153 43.67 -17.38 -83.49
CA ILE A 153 42.51 -16.49 -83.44
C ILE A 153 42.78 -15.16 -84.18
N LYS A 154 41.83 -14.76 -85.04
CA LYS A 154 41.83 -13.48 -85.78
C LYS A 154 42.01 -12.26 -84.83
N PRO A 155 42.76 -11.22 -85.23
CA PRO A 155 43.11 -10.10 -84.35
C PRO A 155 41.90 -9.33 -83.79
N SER A 156 40.76 -9.32 -84.48
CA SER A 156 39.51 -8.69 -84.00
C SER A 156 38.94 -9.35 -82.74
N THR A 157 39.01 -10.67 -82.63
CA THR A 157 38.48 -11.42 -81.47
C THR A 157 39.35 -11.22 -80.22
N LYS A 158 40.65 -10.95 -80.38
CA LYS A 158 41.56 -10.59 -79.27
C LYS A 158 41.21 -9.26 -78.62
N ILE A 159 40.80 -8.27 -79.42
CA ILE A 159 40.38 -6.97 -78.91
C ILE A 159 39.06 -7.08 -78.14
N ILE A 160 38.10 -7.86 -78.66
CA ILE A 160 36.80 -8.07 -78.01
C ILE A 160 36.97 -8.78 -76.66
N THR A 161 37.80 -9.83 -76.60
CA THR A 161 38.07 -10.55 -75.34
C THR A 161 38.80 -9.69 -74.31
N LEU A 162 39.74 -8.84 -74.72
CA LEU A 162 40.38 -7.86 -73.85
C LEU A 162 39.36 -6.84 -73.30
N LEU A 163 38.47 -6.32 -74.14
CA LEU A 163 37.42 -5.38 -73.74
C LEU A 163 36.48 -6.00 -72.70
N ILE A 164 36.07 -7.26 -72.92
CA ILE A 164 35.24 -8.01 -71.96
C ILE A 164 36.00 -8.20 -70.65
N ALA A 165 37.28 -8.58 -70.68
CA ALA A 165 38.08 -8.76 -69.48
C ALA A 165 38.25 -7.45 -68.68
N VAL A 166 38.47 -6.32 -69.36
CA VAL A 166 38.55 -4.99 -68.73
C VAL A 166 37.20 -4.59 -68.13
N ALA A 167 36.09 -4.82 -68.84
CA ALA A 167 34.75 -4.54 -68.33
C ALA A 167 34.40 -5.40 -67.11
N LEU A 168 34.75 -6.68 -67.11
CA LEU A 168 34.55 -7.59 -65.99
C LEU A 168 35.38 -7.17 -64.78
N THR A 169 36.66 -6.86 -64.99
CA THR A 169 37.57 -6.44 -63.91
C THR A 169 37.12 -5.11 -63.33
N GLY A 170 36.73 -4.14 -64.18
CA GLY A 170 36.16 -2.86 -63.76
C GLY A 170 34.85 -3.01 -62.99
N GLY A 171 33.96 -3.91 -63.43
CA GLY A 171 32.70 -4.21 -62.74
C GLY A 171 32.91 -4.79 -61.35
N ILE A 172 33.85 -5.73 -61.20
CA ILE A 172 34.20 -6.32 -59.90
C ILE A 172 34.80 -5.26 -58.96
N LEU A 173 35.69 -4.41 -59.46
CA LEU A 173 36.32 -3.34 -58.68
C LEU A 173 35.28 -2.30 -58.23
N TYR A 174 34.32 -1.96 -59.10
CA TYR A 174 33.22 -1.07 -58.77
C TYR A 174 32.28 -1.66 -57.71
N LEU A 175 31.90 -2.93 -57.85
CA LEU A 175 31.09 -3.64 -56.84
C LEU A 175 31.81 -3.70 -55.49
N GLY A 176 33.10 -4.02 -55.49
CA GLY A 176 33.91 -4.03 -54.26
C GLY A 176 33.97 -2.65 -53.59
N PHE A 177 34.14 -1.58 -54.38
CA PHE A 177 34.14 -0.21 -53.86
C PHE A 177 32.77 0.25 -53.33
N ALA A 178 31.69 -0.11 -54.02
CA ALA A 178 30.33 0.19 -53.59
C ALA A 178 29.99 -0.49 -52.25
N VAL A 179 30.27 -1.78 -52.14
CA VAL A 179 30.07 -2.57 -50.92
C VAL A 179 30.93 -2.04 -49.76
N PHE A 180 32.19 -1.68 -50.03
CA PHE A 180 33.07 -1.10 -49.01
C PHE A 180 32.54 0.23 -48.47
N ASN A 181 32.02 1.10 -49.34
CA ASN A 181 31.43 2.37 -48.92
C ASN A 181 30.14 2.17 -48.12
N GLU A 182 29.30 1.20 -48.49
CA GLU A 182 28.07 0.86 -47.79
C GLU A 182 28.35 0.30 -46.38
N PHE A 183 29.35 -0.56 -46.23
CA PHE A 183 29.80 -1.05 -44.91
C PHE A 183 30.29 0.06 -43.99
N LYS A 184 30.94 1.09 -44.53
CA LYS A 184 31.41 2.24 -43.74
C LYS A 184 30.26 3.09 -43.24
N GLN A 185 29.18 3.22 -44.02
CA GLN A 185 27.96 3.91 -43.59
C GLN A 185 27.14 3.07 -42.59
N SER A 186 27.00 1.77 -42.83
CA SER A 186 26.31 0.84 -41.93
C SER A 186 26.96 0.79 -40.53
N ARG A 187 28.31 0.77 -40.45
CA ARG A 187 29.00 0.84 -39.15
C ARG A 187 28.67 2.09 -38.34
N ARG A 188 28.53 3.25 -38.99
CA ARG A 188 28.15 4.50 -38.32
C ARG A 188 26.71 4.46 -37.81
N GLN A 189 25.80 3.84 -38.56
CA GLN A 189 24.42 3.65 -38.11
C GLN A 189 24.32 2.68 -36.92
N ILE A 190 25.13 1.62 -36.90
CA ILE A 190 25.19 0.67 -35.78
C ILE A 190 25.75 1.36 -34.52
N GLU A 191 26.81 2.17 -34.65
CA GLU A 191 27.35 2.96 -33.54
C GLU A 191 26.30 3.94 -33.00
N ALA A 192 25.61 4.68 -33.88
CA ALA A 192 24.53 5.57 -33.48
C ALA A 192 23.36 4.82 -32.81
N GLN A 193 22.91 3.69 -33.37
CA GLN A 193 21.87 2.86 -32.74
C GLN A 193 22.31 2.33 -31.38
N SER A 194 23.57 1.92 -31.23
CA SER A 194 24.09 1.44 -29.94
C SER A 194 24.07 2.54 -28.88
N GLN A 195 24.38 3.79 -29.27
CA GLN A 195 24.31 4.94 -28.37
C GLN A 195 22.87 5.25 -27.97
N HIS A 196 21.92 5.20 -28.92
CA HIS A 196 20.50 5.37 -28.61
C HIS A 196 20.00 4.28 -27.64
N ILE A 197 20.37 3.02 -27.85
CA ILE A 197 20.01 1.91 -26.95
C ILE A 197 20.60 2.13 -25.56
N ALA A 198 21.86 2.57 -25.47
CA ALA A 198 22.50 2.87 -24.18
C ALA A 198 21.79 4.00 -23.42
N THR A 199 21.42 5.08 -24.11
CA THR A 199 20.67 6.19 -23.51
C THR A 199 19.27 5.76 -23.07
N LEU A 200 18.57 4.96 -23.88
CA LEU A 200 17.28 4.38 -23.53
C LEU A 200 17.37 3.48 -22.29
N ALA A 201 18.37 2.60 -22.24
CA ALA A 201 18.61 1.74 -21.08
C ALA A 201 18.89 2.56 -19.81
N GLN A 202 19.69 3.63 -19.93
CA GLN A 202 19.96 4.53 -18.81
C GLN A 202 18.70 5.28 -18.36
N GLN A 203 17.87 5.74 -19.28
CA GLN A 203 16.62 6.43 -18.97
C GLN A 203 15.61 5.52 -18.28
N VAL A 204 15.54 4.24 -18.70
CA VAL A 204 14.70 3.22 -18.02
C VAL A 204 15.21 2.95 -16.60
N GLU A 205 16.53 2.86 -16.41
CA GLU A 205 17.15 2.66 -15.10
C GLU A 205 16.92 3.85 -14.15
N GLU A 206 17.09 5.08 -14.64
CA GLU A 206 16.79 6.29 -13.87
C GLU A 206 15.30 6.36 -13.51
N SER A 207 14.42 6.02 -14.44
CA SER A 207 12.99 5.96 -14.17
C SER A 207 12.65 4.89 -13.13
N HIS A 208 13.25 3.70 -13.18
CA HIS A 208 13.08 2.67 -12.16
C HIS A 208 13.50 3.14 -10.77
N LYS A 209 14.64 3.83 -10.66
CA LYS A 209 15.10 4.41 -9.39
C LYS A 209 14.12 5.43 -8.84
N GLN A 210 13.59 6.30 -9.70
CA GLN A 210 12.55 7.26 -9.29
C GLN A 210 11.27 6.56 -8.84
N PHE A 211 10.84 5.51 -9.54
CA PHE A 211 9.67 4.72 -9.14
C PHE A 211 9.88 4.04 -7.78
N GLU A 212 11.05 3.45 -7.52
CA GLU A 212 11.36 2.86 -6.22
C GLU A 212 11.35 3.90 -5.09
N GLU A 213 11.91 5.08 -5.33
CA GLU A 213 11.94 6.16 -4.33
C GLU A 213 10.54 6.71 -4.03
N VAL A 214 9.74 6.95 -5.07
CA VAL A 214 8.35 7.39 -4.93
C VAL A 214 7.53 6.34 -4.20
N ASP A 215 7.69 5.06 -4.54
CA ASP A 215 6.95 3.98 -3.91
C ASP A 215 7.35 3.78 -2.43
N ARG A 216 8.65 3.90 -2.09
CA ARG A 216 9.11 3.93 -0.68
C ARG A 216 8.50 5.10 0.08
N THR A 217 8.50 6.28 -0.51
CA THR A 217 7.95 7.50 0.12
C THR A 217 6.44 7.36 0.31
N ASN A 218 5.73 6.88 -0.70
CA ASN A 218 4.29 6.67 -0.65
C ASN A 218 3.91 5.63 0.40
N ARG A 219 4.64 4.50 0.48
CA ARG A 219 4.46 3.51 1.56
C ARG A 219 4.71 4.11 2.94
N GLY A 220 5.72 4.98 3.10
CA GLY A 220 5.97 5.71 4.35
C GLY A 220 4.82 6.66 4.73
N ILE A 221 4.26 7.37 3.75
CA ILE A 221 3.11 8.26 3.92
C ILE A 221 1.86 7.46 4.29
N ILE A 222 1.53 6.40 3.55
CA ILE A 222 0.38 5.52 3.82
C ILE A 222 0.51 4.91 5.22
N ASN A 223 1.68 4.40 5.58
CA ASN A 223 1.91 3.83 6.91
C ASN A 223 1.67 4.89 7.99
N SER A 224 2.25 6.09 7.86
CA SER A 224 2.07 7.15 8.87
C SER A 224 0.62 7.65 8.98
N LEU A 225 -0.09 7.80 7.87
CA LEU A 225 -1.53 8.16 7.84
C LEU A 225 -2.41 7.04 8.41
N SER A 226 -2.04 5.78 8.22
CA SER A 226 -2.81 4.62 8.71
C SER A 226 -2.62 4.34 10.20
N LEU A 227 -1.59 4.91 10.85
CA LEU A 227 -1.33 4.69 12.27
C LEU A 227 -2.51 5.14 13.14
N ALA A 228 -3.03 6.35 12.93
CA ALA A 228 -4.10 6.88 13.76
C ALA A 228 -5.41 6.08 13.62
N PRO A 229 -5.92 5.77 12.41
CA PRO A 229 -7.09 4.91 12.24
C PRO A 229 -6.89 3.50 12.81
N LYS A 230 -5.69 2.92 12.65
CA LYS A 230 -5.38 1.58 13.17
C LYS A 230 -5.38 1.54 14.69
N VAL A 231 -4.67 2.49 15.32
CA VAL A 231 -4.61 2.62 16.79
C VAL A 231 -6.00 2.93 17.35
N TRP A 232 -6.79 3.78 16.68
CA TRP A 232 -8.16 4.06 17.07
C TRP A 232 -9.06 2.81 16.99
N SER A 233 -8.96 2.04 15.89
CA SER A 233 -9.74 0.81 15.72
C SER A 233 -9.41 -0.27 16.75
N GLU A 234 -8.16 -0.32 17.21
CA GLU A 234 -7.66 -1.37 18.12
C GLU A 234 -7.82 -0.98 19.60
N TYR A 235 -7.56 0.30 19.94
CA TYR A 235 -7.49 0.78 21.32
C TYR A 235 -8.50 1.88 21.66
N GLY A 236 -9.22 2.44 20.68
CA GLY A 236 -10.14 3.56 20.90
C GLY A 236 -11.23 3.24 21.93
N ASN A 237 -11.74 2.00 21.93
CA ASN A 237 -12.73 1.53 22.92
C ASN A 237 -12.16 1.41 24.34
N GLY A 238 -10.84 1.43 24.51
CA GLY A 238 -10.16 1.39 25.82
C GLY A 238 -9.94 2.78 26.42
N VAL A 239 -10.20 3.84 25.65
CA VAL A 239 -10.19 5.23 26.11
C VAL A 239 -11.59 5.61 26.57
N CYS A 240 -11.71 6.25 27.73
CA CYS A 240 -12.98 6.63 28.32
C CYS A 240 -13.05 8.12 28.65
N LEU A 241 -14.27 8.67 28.57
CA LEU A 241 -14.60 9.98 29.12
C LEU A 241 -14.80 9.83 30.62
N ILE A 242 -14.04 10.57 31.41
CA ILE A 242 -14.24 10.68 32.85
C ILE A 242 -15.14 11.88 33.09
N SER A 243 -16.27 11.65 33.75
CA SER A 243 -17.09 12.72 34.31
C SER A 243 -17.02 12.65 35.82
N GLY A 244 -16.77 13.81 36.42
CA GLY A 244 -16.85 13.95 37.86
C GLY A 244 -17.49 15.24 38.26
N SER A 245 -17.74 15.34 39.56
CA SER A 245 -18.21 16.56 40.18
C SER A 245 -17.54 16.73 41.53
N TYR A 246 -17.33 17.98 41.92
CA TYR A 246 -16.80 18.31 43.23
C TYR A 246 -17.62 19.43 43.87
N ILE A 247 -17.60 19.46 45.19
CA ILE A 247 -18.26 20.47 46.01
C ILE A 247 -17.23 21.15 46.91
N PHE A 248 -17.53 22.35 47.39
CA PHE A 248 -16.77 22.95 48.47
C PHE A 248 -17.47 22.72 49.81
N VAL A 249 -16.71 22.43 50.85
CA VAL A 249 -17.20 22.29 52.23
C VAL A 249 -16.50 23.30 53.15
N GLU A 250 -17.22 23.86 54.10
CA GLU A 250 -16.65 24.79 55.07
C GLU A 250 -15.59 24.12 55.96
N ARG A 251 -14.44 24.78 56.13
CA ARG A 251 -13.34 24.31 56.98
C ARG A 251 -13.77 24.30 58.46
N GLY A 252 -13.89 23.11 59.02
CA GLY A 252 -14.20 22.88 60.44
C GLY A 252 -15.55 22.20 60.65
N THR A 253 -16.62 22.69 60.01
CA THR A 253 -17.97 22.10 60.12
C THR A 253 -18.21 21.00 59.09
N GLY A 254 -17.50 21.02 57.96
CA GLY A 254 -17.70 20.09 56.84
C GLY A 254 -19.03 20.28 56.10
N ARG A 255 -19.74 21.39 56.33
CA ARG A 255 -21.01 21.69 55.67
C ARG A 255 -20.78 22.07 54.20
N PRO A 256 -21.56 21.53 53.25
CA PRO A 256 -21.43 21.89 51.85
C PRO A 256 -21.83 23.34 51.62
N LEU A 257 -21.03 24.06 50.83
CA LEU A 257 -21.34 25.41 50.41
C LEU A 257 -22.47 25.39 49.36
N ARG A 258 -23.38 26.34 49.48
CA ARG A 258 -24.62 26.44 48.71
C ARG A 258 -24.68 27.77 47.97
N TYR A 259 -25.48 27.81 46.91
CA TYR A 259 -25.82 29.08 46.27
C TYR A 259 -26.68 29.93 47.23
N PRO A 260 -26.44 31.24 47.29
CA PRO A 260 -27.28 32.13 48.08
C PRO A 260 -28.70 32.12 47.50
N GLU A 261 -29.72 32.08 48.37
CA GLU A 261 -31.10 32.26 47.92
C GLU A 261 -31.21 33.64 47.27
N ALA A 262 -31.57 33.69 45.99
CA ALA A 262 -31.89 34.94 45.33
C ALA A 262 -33.03 35.58 46.12
N GLN A 263 -32.75 36.68 46.82
CA GLN A 263 -33.78 37.45 47.49
C GLN A 263 -34.73 37.97 46.41
N SER A 264 -35.88 37.30 46.26
CA SER A 264 -36.97 37.77 45.42
C SER A 264 -37.61 38.99 46.08
N SER A 265 -36.94 40.12 46.00
CA SER A 265 -37.51 41.44 46.22
C SER A 265 -37.35 42.20 44.92
N ALA A 266 -38.47 42.36 44.23
CA ALA A 266 -38.59 43.25 43.09
C ALA A 266 -38.14 44.67 43.47
N THR A 267 -37.72 45.43 42.46
CA THR A 267 -37.25 46.83 42.50
C THR A 267 -35.89 47.07 43.16
N ASP A 268 -34.81 46.87 42.41
CA ASP A 268 -34.09 47.99 41.76
C ASP A 268 -33.05 47.40 40.79
N SER A 269 -33.21 47.67 39.50
CA SER A 269 -32.16 47.35 38.53
C SER A 269 -31.20 48.53 38.49
N LEU A 270 -29.97 48.34 38.98
CA LEU A 270 -28.72 48.87 38.41
C LEU A 270 -27.52 48.39 39.27
N GLU A 271 -26.53 47.82 38.57
CA GLU A 271 -25.17 47.46 39.01
C GLU A 271 -25.02 46.16 39.83
N GLU A 272 -24.97 45.03 39.11
CA GLU A 272 -24.22 43.86 39.56
C GLU A 272 -22.75 44.28 39.80
N PRO A 273 -22.16 44.03 40.99
CA PRO A 273 -20.73 44.11 41.14
C PRO A 273 -20.09 42.97 40.31
N PRO A 274 -18.99 43.22 39.56
CA PRO A 274 -18.27 42.15 38.88
C PRO A 274 -17.50 41.34 39.93
N GLY A 275 -18.13 40.30 40.47
CA GLY A 275 -17.53 39.45 41.49
C GLY A 275 -18.36 38.20 41.71
N ALA A 276 -17.72 37.04 41.59
CA ALA A 276 -18.33 35.72 41.60
C ALA A 276 -19.41 35.53 42.69
N PRO A 277 -20.48 34.75 42.42
CA PRO A 277 -21.52 34.47 43.40
C PRO A 277 -20.91 33.92 44.68
N LEU A 278 -21.13 34.62 45.80
CA LEU A 278 -20.60 34.24 47.10
C LEU A 278 -21.31 32.97 47.59
N LEU A 279 -20.61 31.85 47.63
CA LEU A 279 -21.14 30.60 48.19
C LEU A 279 -21.26 30.72 49.72
N THR A 280 -22.32 30.15 50.29
CA THR A 280 -22.59 30.23 51.74
C THR A 280 -22.82 28.83 52.33
N PRO A 281 -22.27 28.51 53.52
CA PRO A 281 -22.61 27.27 54.24
C PRO A 281 -24.01 27.32 54.87
N GLU A 282 -24.62 28.51 54.95
CA GLU A 282 -25.93 28.78 55.52
C GLU A 282 -26.97 29.08 54.42
N GLY A 283 -28.22 28.69 54.64
CA GLY A 283 -29.31 28.83 53.66
C GLY A 283 -29.88 27.48 53.21
N ARG A 284 -31.02 27.49 52.52
CA ARG A 284 -31.65 26.29 51.95
C ARG A 284 -31.45 26.19 50.43
N GLY A 285 -30.61 27.04 49.84
CA GLY A 285 -30.22 26.95 48.44
C GLY A 285 -29.53 25.62 48.10
N ASP A 286 -29.50 25.30 46.82
CA ASP A 286 -28.89 24.06 46.33
C ASP A 286 -27.38 24.04 46.60
N VAL A 287 -26.83 22.84 46.82
CA VAL A 287 -25.40 22.65 47.02
C VAL A 287 -24.69 23.01 45.72
N ALA A 288 -23.66 23.85 45.81
CA ALA A 288 -22.87 24.22 44.65
C ALA A 288 -21.99 23.03 44.24
N GLU A 289 -22.43 22.35 43.18
CA GLU A 289 -21.73 21.24 42.55
C GLU A 289 -21.09 21.70 41.25
N PHE A 290 -19.81 21.38 41.08
CA PHE A 290 -19.01 21.80 39.94
C PHE A 290 -18.69 20.57 39.09
N PRO A 291 -19.40 20.38 37.96
CA PRO A 291 -19.13 19.27 37.05
C PRO A 291 -17.85 19.54 36.27
N TYR A 292 -17.11 18.48 36.00
CA TYR A 292 -15.92 18.51 35.16
C TYR A 292 -15.82 17.23 34.33
N VAL A 293 -15.05 17.32 33.25
CA VAL A 293 -14.80 16.20 32.35
C VAL A 293 -13.31 16.06 32.07
N GLY A 294 -12.87 14.83 31.82
CA GLY A 294 -11.51 14.49 31.48
C GLY A 294 -11.43 13.22 30.66
N THR A 295 -10.22 12.79 30.37
CA THR A 295 -9.96 11.52 29.66
C THR A 295 -9.24 10.56 30.59
N GLY A 296 -9.58 9.28 30.49
CA GLY A 296 -8.79 8.19 31.05
C GLY A 296 -8.68 7.03 30.08
N PHE A 297 -7.84 6.06 30.38
CA PHE A 297 -7.72 4.85 29.58
C PHE A 297 -7.44 3.62 30.43
N HIS A 298 -7.89 2.47 29.95
CA HIS A 298 -7.81 1.18 30.63
C HIS A 298 -6.46 0.49 30.40
N VAL A 299 -5.83 0.04 31.49
CA VAL A 299 -4.50 -0.59 31.49
C VAL A 299 -4.51 -2.04 32.01
N GLY A 300 -5.68 -2.67 32.08
CA GLY A 300 -5.85 -4.05 32.52
C GLY A 300 -6.30 -4.15 33.98
N ASP A 301 -6.82 -5.32 34.37
CA ASP A 301 -7.28 -5.64 35.72
C ASP A 301 -8.27 -4.63 36.34
N GLY A 302 -9.00 -3.89 35.49
CA GLY A 302 -9.91 -2.83 35.91
C GLY A 302 -9.20 -1.58 36.43
N TYR A 303 -7.95 -1.34 36.06
CA TYR A 303 -7.24 -0.09 36.36
C TYR A 303 -7.38 0.92 35.23
N ILE A 304 -7.60 2.17 35.61
CA ILE A 304 -7.73 3.33 34.73
C ILE A 304 -6.66 4.34 35.09
N LEU A 305 -5.91 4.78 34.08
CA LEU A 305 -4.97 5.89 34.22
C LEU A 305 -5.59 7.17 33.72
N THR A 306 -5.34 8.26 34.45
CA THR A 306 -5.73 9.62 34.09
C THR A 306 -4.81 10.61 34.77
N ASN A 307 -4.99 11.89 34.49
CA ASN A 307 -4.24 12.95 35.15
C ASN A 307 -4.65 13.11 36.62
N ARG A 308 -3.72 13.52 37.48
CA ARG A 308 -4.00 13.82 38.89
C ARG A 308 -4.99 14.97 39.03
N HIS A 309 -4.87 15.99 38.19
CA HIS A 309 -5.83 17.09 38.13
C HIS A 309 -7.22 16.66 37.64
N ILE A 310 -7.46 15.42 37.23
CA ILE A 310 -8.80 14.92 36.88
C ILE A 310 -9.36 14.06 38.01
N ALA A 311 -8.59 13.10 38.54
CA ALA A 311 -9.13 12.13 39.50
C ALA A 311 -8.91 12.49 40.98
N ALA A 312 -7.91 13.32 41.30
CA ALA A 312 -7.57 13.65 42.69
C ALA A 312 -7.85 15.11 43.02
N GLU A 313 -7.50 16.02 42.11
CA GLU A 313 -7.51 17.47 42.37
C GLU A 313 -8.16 18.28 41.22
N PRO A 314 -9.42 17.98 40.82
CA PRO A 314 -10.11 18.67 39.72
C PRO A 314 -10.20 20.18 39.86
N TRP A 315 -10.28 20.67 41.09
CA TRP A 315 -10.32 22.10 41.39
C TRP A 315 -9.03 22.83 40.99
N VAL A 316 -7.87 22.17 40.92
CA VAL A 316 -6.59 22.85 40.57
C VAL A 316 -6.62 23.42 39.15
N ALA A 317 -7.38 22.79 38.24
CA ALA A 317 -7.56 23.27 36.88
C ALA A 317 -8.67 24.34 36.73
N ASP A 318 -9.44 24.60 37.80
CA ASP A 318 -10.57 25.54 37.77
C ASP A 318 -10.20 26.86 38.46
N GLU A 319 -10.19 27.96 37.70
CA GLU A 319 -9.90 29.31 38.20
C GLU A 319 -10.90 29.77 39.28
N ARG A 320 -12.14 29.28 39.24
CA ARG A 320 -13.18 29.61 40.24
C ARG A 320 -12.82 29.06 41.61
N SER A 321 -12.12 27.93 41.64
CA SER A 321 -11.68 27.31 42.90
C SER A 321 -10.74 28.20 43.70
N LEU A 322 -9.93 29.00 43.02
CA LEU A 322 -8.98 29.92 43.63
C LEU A 322 -9.72 31.04 44.37
N VAL A 323 -10.77 31.57 43.75
CA VAL A 323 -11.64 32.60 44.31
C VAL A 323 -12.42 32.08 45.52
N PHE A 324 -12.94 30.85 45.46
CA PHE A 324 -13.69 30.29 46.59
C PHE A 324 -12.81 29.86 47.76
N SER A 325 -11.61 29.34 47.47
CA SER A 325 -10.62 29.01 48.49
C SER A 325 -10.15 30.24 49.26
N SER A 326 -10.00 31.39 48.58
CA SER A 326 -9.60 32.65 49.22
C SER A 326 -10.73 33.34 49.97
N THR A 327 -11.99 33.22 49.52
CA THR A 327 -13.10 34.04 50.02
C THR A 327 -13.93 33.33 51.09
N VAL A 328 -14.16 32.02 50.97
CA VAL A 328 -15.10 31.27 51.83
C VAL A 328 -14.38 30.20 52.67
N SER A 329 -13.04 30.12 52.62
CA SER A 329 -12.26 29.06 53.28
C SER A 329 -12.80 27.65 53.00
N GLY A 330 -13.38 27.45 51.81
CA GLY A 330 -13.96 26.18 51.38
C GLY A 330 -12.87 25.16 51.07
N GLN A 331 -13.00 23.94 51.58
CA GLN A 331 -12.19 22.79 51.18
C GLN A 331 -12.92 22.03 50.08
N PRO A 332 -12.29 21.81 48.92
CA PRO A 332 -12.91 21.05 47.85
C PRO A 332 -12.96 19.56 48.21
N ARG A 333 -14.04 18.90 47.78
CA ARG A 333 -14.26 17.47 47.98
C ARG A 333 -14.90 16.86 46.75
N LEU A 334 -14.32 15.76 46.26
CA LEU A 334 -14.85 14.99 45.16
C LEU A 334 -16.14 14.26 45.58
N THR A 335 -17.19 14.37 44.76
CA THR A 335 -18.51 13.78 45.01
C THR A 335 -18.79 12.60 44.09
N LYS A 336 -18.72 12.81 42.76
CA LYS A 336 -18.96 11.78 41.74
C LYS A 336 -17.71 11.59 40.89
N LEU A 337 -17.41 10.35 40.54
CA LEU A 337 -16.39 10.01 39.55
C LEU A 337 -16.84 8.79 38.76
N SER A 338 -17.05 8.96 37.45
CA SER A 338 -17.60 7.94 36.56
C SER A 338 -16.88 7.93 35.21
N ALA A 339 -16.68 6.75 34.65
CA ALA A 339 -16.08 6.53 33.34
C ALA A 339 -17.16 6.09 32.33
N TYR A 340 -17.15 6.72 31.16
CA TYR A 340 -18.01 6.40 30.02
C TYR A 340 -17.11 5.87 28.90
N PHE A 341 -17.27 4.58 28.57
CA PHE A 341 -16.56 3.95 27.46
C PHE A 341 -17.43 3.94 26.20
N PRO A 342 -16.84 4.01 24.99
CA PRO A 342 -17.53 3.73 23.74
C PRO A 342 -18.33 2.42 23.79
N GLY A 343 -19.57 2.46 23.30
CA GLY A 343 -20.43 1.28 23.24
C GLY A 343 -21.09 0.87 24.55
N LEU A 344 -20.65 1.40 25.71
CA LEU A 344 -21.32 1.18 26.98
C LEU A 344 -22.42 2.22 27.24
N ARG A 345 -23.64 1.73 27.48
CA ARG A 345 -24.79 2.59 27.81
C ARG A 345 -24.78 3.09 29.25
N GLN A 346 -24.18 2.33 30.17
CA GLN A 346 -24.13 2.69 31.59
C GLN A 346 -22.71 3.09 31.98
N PRO A 347 -22.54 4.22 32.70
CA PRO A 347 -21.23 4.60 33.20
C PRO A 347 -20.73 3.65 34.29
N LEU A 348 -19.41 3.48 34.35
CA LEU A 348 -18.74 2.71 35.39
C LEU A 348 -18.25 3.66 36.49
N THR A 349 -18.66 3.42 37.73
CA THR A 349 -18.17 4.20 38.87
C THR A 349 -16.68 3.95 39.10
N LEU A 350 -15.91 5.03 39.09
CA LEU A 350 -14.47 4.99 39.34
C LEU A 350 -14.18 5.17 40.84
N LYS A 351 -13.33 4.30 41.38
CA LYS A 351 -12.78 4.44 42.74
C LYS A 351 -11.35 4.93 42.64
N PHE A 352 -11.07 6.10 43.19
CA PHE A 352 -9.71 6.62 43.31
C PHE A 352 -8.85 5.65 44.14
N ARG A 353 -7.67 5.27 43.63
CA ARG A 353 -6.73 4.38 44.33
C ARG A 353 -5.52 5.13 44.84
N ASN A 354 -4.82 5.83 43.95
CA ASN A 354 -3.60 6.55 44.31
C ASN A 354 -3.29 7.62 43.26
N ALA A 355 -2.45 8.60 43.62
CA ALA A 355 -1.90 9.59 42.70
C ALA A 355 -0.41 9.79 42.96
N SER A 356 0.35 10.08 41.90
CA SER A 356 1.75 10.49 42.02
C SER A 356 1.82 11.85 42.71
N ARG A 357 2.82 12.05 43.55
CA ARG A 357 3.10 13.35 44.19
C ARG A 357 3.92 14.26 43.29
N GLN A 358 4.77 13.68 42.45
CA GLN A 358 5.69 14.41 41.58
C GLN A 358 5.06 14.67 40.22
N ASP A 359 4.39 13.66 39.67
CA ASP A 359 3.80 13.71 38.33
C ASP A 359 2.29 13.94 38.40
N ASP A 360 1.73 14.49 37.33
CA ASP A 360 0.30 14.66 37.16
C ASP A 360 -0.38 13.35 36.73
N LEU A 361 -0.22 12.29 37.53
CA LEU A 361 -0.75 10.94 37.26
C LEU A 361 -1.61 10.45 38.41
N ALA A 362 -2.77 9.88 38.08
CA ALA A 362 -3.65 9.19 39.01
C ALA A 362 -4.11 7.84 38.48
N VAL A 363 -4.29 6.91 39.41
CA VAL A 363 -4.80 5.56 39.18
C VAL A 363 -6.17 5.45 39.82
N CYS A 364 -7.16 5.11 39.00
CA CYS A 364 -8.51 4.77 39.40
C CYS A 364 -8.74 3.27 39.18
N GLN A 365 -9.72 2.71 39.89
CA GLN A 365 -10.14 1.33 39.71
C GLN A 365 -11.65 1.25 39.46
N ILE A 366 -12.02 0.39 38.52
CA ILE A 366 -13.39 -0.06 38.28
C ILE A 366 -13.56 -1.49 38.78
N GLU A 367 -14.79 -1.85 39.14
CA GLU A 367 -15.10 -3.22 39.54
C GLU A 367 -15.02 -4.13 38.31
N ILE A 368 -14.09 -5.09 38.32
CA ILE A 368 -13.83 -6.01 37.20
C ILE A 368 -15.10 -6.75 36.76
N ALA A 369 -15.97 -7.12 37.71
CA ALA A 369 -17.25 -7.77 37.41
C ALA A 369 -18.23 -6.91 36.58
N LYS A 370 -18.00 -5.59 36.52
CA LYS A 370 -18.80 -4.65 35.72
C LYS A 370 -18.09 -4.23 34.43
N LEU A 371 -16.88 -4.76 34.17
CA LEU A 371 -16.13 -4.49 32.95
C LEU A 371 -16.49 -5.52 31.87
N PRO A 372 -17.06 -5.10 30.73
CA PRO A 372 -17.19 -5.97 29.56
C PRO A 372 -15.84 -6.50 29.08
N GLU A 373 -15.83 -7.72 28.56
CA GLU A 373 -14.63 -8.33 27.95
C GLU A 373 -14.17 -7.58 26.67
N ASP A 374 -15.05 -6.80 26.05
CA ASP A 374 -14.80 -6.08 24.79
C ASP A 374 -13.97 -4.80 24.96
N ILE A 375 -13.66 -4.37 26.19
CA ILE A 375 -12.86 -3.15 26.42
C ILE A 375 -11.37 -3.51 26.31
N PRO A 376 -10.65 -2.99 25.30
CA PRO A 376 -9.25 -3.30 25.11
C PRO A 376 -8.40 -2.71 26.24
N THR A 377 -7.29 -3.38 26.51
CA THR A 377 -6.27 -2.91 27.43
C THR A 377 -5.18 -2.20 26.64
N LEU A 378 -4.92 -0.93 26.97
CA LEU A 378 -3.83 -0.17 26.35
C LEU A 378 -2.50 -0.64 26.93
N PRO A 379 -1.58 -1.14 26.09
CA PRO A 379 -0.28 -1.62 26.56
C PRO A 379 0.56 -0.43 27.05
N LEU A 380 1.21 -0.62 28.19
CA LEU A 380 2.18 0.33 28.73
C LEU A 380 3.57 -0.06 28.27
N ASP A 381 4.25 0.85 27.58
CA ASP A 381 5.66 0.66 27.26
C ASP A 381 6.51 0.91 28.50
N GLN A 382 7.35 -0.07 28.84
CA GLN A 382 8.27 0.02 29.97
C GLN A 382 9.67 0.53 29.55
N ASN A 383 9.92 0.64 28.24
CA ASN A 383 11.21 1.05 27.71
C ASN A 383 11.23 2.56 27.43
N SER A 384 12.03 3.31 28.18
CA SER A 384 12.20 4.76 27.99
C SER A 384 12.82 5.13 26.63
N ASP A 385 13.47 4.19 25.94
CA ASP A 385 14.16 4.42 24.65
C ASP A 385 13.21 4.38 23.44
N ALA A 386 11.92 4.05 23.64
CA ALA A 386 10.96 3.97 22.54
C ALA A 386 10.64 5.35 21.92
N ALA A 387 10.76 6.42 22.71
CA ALA A 387 10.50 7.79 22.31
C ALA A 387 11.74 8.42 21.64
N ALA A 388 11.84 8.29 20.32
CA ALA A 388 12.84 9.01 19.52
C ALA A 388 12.21 10.25 18.86
N VAL A 389 12.97 11.35 18.82
CA VAL A 389 12.57 12.59 18.14
C VAL A 389 12.31 12.31 16.66
N GLY A 390 11.17 12.79 16.15
CA GLY A 390 10.76 12.63 14.74
C GLY A 390 9.85 11.43 14.45
N LYS A 391 9.56 10.58 15.45
CA LYS A 391 8.52 9.55 15.32
C LYS A 391 7.12 10.16 15.40
N ALA A 392 6.16 9.55 14.69
CA ALA A 392 4.76 9.94 14.76
C ALA A 392 4.18 9.65 16.16
N VAL A 393 3.37 10.58 16.68
CA VAL A 393 2.67 10.45 17.95
C VAL A 393 1.17 10.58 17.70
N VAL A 394 0.39 9.66 18.23
CA VAL A 394 -1.08 9.68 18.16
C VAL A 394 -1.61 10.03 19.55
N LEU A 395 -2.31 11.17 19.66
CA LEU A 395 -3.01 11.56 20.87
C LEU A 395 -4.49 11.18 20.72
N MET A 396 -4.99 10.38 21.64
CA MET A 396 -6.41 10.02 21.73
C MET A 396 -6.97 10.53 23.04
N GLY A 397 -8.16 11.11 22.98
CA GLY A 397 -8.87 11.54 24.16
C GLY A 397 -10.18 12.21 23.81
N TYR A 398 -11.00 12.40 24.83
CA TYR A 398 -12.22 13.16 24.73
C TYR A 398 -11.92 14.64 24.95
N PRO A 399 -12.54 15.53 24.16
CA PRO A 399 -12.35 16.95 24.35
C PRO A 399 -12.84 17.34 25.75
N SER A 400 -11.96 17.97 26.53
CA SER A 400 -12.33 18.57 27.82
C SER A 400 -13.25 19.76 27.59
N GLY A 401 -14.36 19.81 28.32
CA GLY A 401 -15.29 20.93 28.35
C GLY A 401 -16.62 20.65 27.62
N PRO A 402 -17.76 21.01 28.21
CA PRO A 402 -19.09 20.77 27.62
C PRO A 402 -19.28 21.51 26.29
N ASP A 403 -18.69 22.70 26.12
CA ASP A 403 -18.71 23.44 24.85
C ASP A 403 -17.95 22.73 23.74
N ARG A 404 -16.88 22.01 24.07
CA ARG A 404 -16.08 21.26 23.09
C ARG A 404 -16.71 19.92 22.75
N ILE A 405 -17.43 19.31 23.69
CA ILE A 405 -18.30 18.15 23.41
C ILE A 405 -19.43 18.58 22.47
N LEU A 406 -20.14 19.69 22.75
CA LEU A 406 -21.17 20.24 21.87
C LEU A 406 -20.62 20.65 20.50
N ALA A 407 -19.41 21.21 20.43
CA ALA A 407 -18.77 21.59 19.18
C ALA A 407 -18.26 20.39 18.36
N SER A 408 -18.12 19.21 18.96
CA SER A 408 -17.72 17.97 18.27
C SER A 408 -18.90 17.21 17.66
N LEU A 409 -20.13 17.63 17.96
CA LEU A 409 -21.38 17.05 17.43
C LEU A 409 -21.84 17.83 16.20
N THR A 410 -22.66 17.18 15.36
CA THR A 410 -23.29 17.86 14.22
C THR A 410 -24.21 18.99 14.72
N GLU A 411 -24.40 20.06 13.93
CA GLU A 411 -25.25 21.18 14.36
C GLU A 411 -26.68 20.74 14.72
N GLU A 412 -27.19 19.71 14.04
CA GLU A 412 -28.52 19.14 14.29
C GLU A 412 -28.57 18.41 15.65
N ASP A 413 -27.56 17.58 15.95
CA ASP A 413 -27.45 16.87 17.23
C ASP A 413 -27.21 17.85 18.38
N ALA A 414 -26.28 18.80 18.20
CA ALA A 414 -25.96 19.82 19.19
C ALA A 414 -27.17 20.70 19.52
N ASN A 415 -27.96 21.10 18.52
CA ASN A 415 -29.18 21.88 18.72
C ASN A 415 -30.30 21.04 19.36
N SER A 416 -30.43 19.77 18.99
CA SER A 416 -31.41 18.87 19.60
C SER A 416 -31.14 18.64 21.09
N ILE A 417 -29.86 18.53 21.48
CA ILE A 417 -29.42 18.38 22.87
C ILE A 417 -29.64 19.70 23.63
N LYS A 418 -29.29 20.85 23.05
CA LYS A 418 -29.58 22.18 23.62
C LYS A 418 -31.07 22.43 23.82
N GLN A 419 -31.92 21.96 22.89
CA GLN A 419 -33.38 22.10 22.99
C GLN A 419 -34.01 21.12 23.99
N ARG A 420 -33.48 19.90 24.12
CA ARG A 420 -34.00 18.88 25.05
C ARG A 420 -33.62 19.12 26.50
N PHE A 421 -32.45 19.69 26.77
CA PHE A 421 -31.92 19.85 28.13
C PHE A 421 -31.86 21.32 28.60
N GLY A 422 -32.22 22.28 27.74
CA GLY A 422 -32.13 23.71 28.05
C GLY A 422 -30.69 24.16 28.29
N SER A 423 -30.50 25.44 28.66
CA SER A 423 -29.19 26.01 29.00
C SER A 423 -28.53 25.39 30.26
N SER A 424 -29.16 24.40 30.88
CA SER A 424 -28.59 23.69 32.02
C SER A 424 -27.80 22.49 31.54
N LEU A 425 -26.50 22.73 31.38
CA LEU A 425 -25.43 21.79 31.05
C LEU A 425 -25.31 20.59 32.01
N ASP A 426 -26.01 20.59 33.15
CA ASP A 426 -25.97 19.56 34.19
C ASP A 426 -26.52 18.20 33.74
N VAL A 427 -27.37 18.16 32.71
CA VAL A 427 -28.04 16.92 32.29
C VAL A 427 -27.29 16.19 31.16
N LEU A 428 -26.34 16.86 30.51
CA LEU A 428 -25.64 16.33 29.34
C LEU A 428 -24.58 15.26 29.70
N VAL A 429 -24.15 15.26 30.96
CA VAL A 429 -23.14 14.34 31.51
C VAL A 429 -23.70 13.53 32.71
N GLY A 430 -24.99 13.73 33.03
CA GLY A 430 -25.67 13.19 34.22
C GLY A 430 -26.09 11.74 34.11
#